data_AF-A0A938F4D1-F1
#
_entry.id   AF-A0A938F4D1-F1
#
_cell.length_a   1.000
_cell.length_b   1.000
_cell.length_c   1.000
_cell.angle_alpha   90.00
_cell.angle_beta   90.00
_cell.angle_gamma   90.00
#
_symmetry.space_group_name_H-M   'P 1'
#
loop_
_entity.id
_entity.type
_entity.pdbx_description
1 polymer ?
#
loop_
_entity_poly.entity_id
_entity_poly.type
_entity_poly.pdbx_seq_one_letter_code
_entity_poly.pdbx_strand_id
1 'polypeptide(L)'
;DILLTTEIGGEGRNIQFCHQMLNYDLPWNPMKIEQRIGRIHRIGQEQEVMIFNLCAAGSVEDYILEILDKKINMFEMVIGEIDMILGRLEEEKDFSEMVYDIWVNSRSEEETKTAFGQLASRLVKLKNGYQKSKELDEKLFGENYEL
;
A
#
# COMPACT_ATOMS: atom_id res chain seq x y z
N ASP A 1 1.05 -6.80 26.78
CA ASP A 1 -0.40 -6.68 26.50
C ASP A 1 -0.68 -6.86 25.02
N ILE A 2 -1.89 -7.30 24.67
CA ILE A 2 -2.32 -7.54 23.28
C ILE A 2 -3.63 -6.79 23.06
N LEU A 3 -3.71 -6.01 21.97
CA LEU A 3 -4.94 -5.39 21.50
C LEU A 3 -5.43 -6.14 20.26
N LEU A 4 -6.64 -6.69 20.32
CA LEU A 4 -7.32 -7.28 19.17
C LEU A 4 -8.45 -6.36 18.71
N THR A 5 -8.49 -6.04 17.43
CA THR A 5 -9.53 -5.18 16.84
C THR A 5 -9.85 -5.60 15.41
N THR A 6 -11.11 -5.45 15.01
CA THR A 6 -11.56 -5.51 13.61
C THR A 6 -11.54 -4.10 12.99
N GLU A 7 -11.94 -3.93 11.72
CA GLU A 7 -12.00 -2.60 11.07
C GLU A 7 -12.79 -1.55 11.88
N ILE A 8 -13.78 -1.97 12.67
CA ILE A 8 -14.65 -1.09 13.47
C ILE A 8 -13.89 -0.40 14.63
N GLY A 9 -12.77 -0.95 15.10
CA GLY A 9 -11.91 -0.24 16.06
C GLY A 9 -10.90 0.72 15.43
N GLY A 10 -10.87 0.83 14.09
CA GLY A 10 -10.01 1.73 13.34
C GLY A 10 -10.50 3.19 13.27
N GLU A 11 -11.77 3.45 13.58
CA GLU A 11 -12.32 4.81 13.64
C GLU A 11 -12.09 5.44 15.02
N GLY A 12 -11.23 6.47 15.07
CA GLY A 12 -11.17 7.42 16.18
C GLY A 12 -10.29 7.06 17.38
N ARG A 13 -9.63 5.90 17.42
CA ARG A 13 -8.70 5.56 18.51
C ARG A 13 -7.23 5.69 18.09
N ASN A 14 -6.46 6.39 18.91
CA ASN A 14 -5.03 6.57 18.73
C ASN A 14 -4.30 5.37 19.34
N ILE A 15 -3.70 4.53 18.50
CA ILE A 15 -3.04 3.27 18.93
C ILE A 15 -1.51 3.43 18.90
N GLN A 16 -1.01 4.65 19.08
CA GLN A 16 0.43 4.98 19.08
C GLN A 16 1.24 4.26 20.18
N PHE A 17 0.59 3.66 21.18
CA PHE A 17 1.27 2.84 22.18
C PHE A 17 1.67 1.45 21.65
N CYS A 18 1.07 0.98 20.56
CA CYS A 18 1.48 -0.24 19.88
C CYS A 18 2.66 0.07 18.95
N HIS A 19 3.60 -0.85 18.80
CA HIS A 19 4.70 -0.79 17.83
C HIS A 19 4.81 -2.10 17.01
N GLN A 20 3.90 -3.06 17.24
CA GLN A 20 3.81 -4.28 16.45
C GLN A 20 2.37 -4.43 15.96
N MET A 21 2.21 -4.66 14.66
CA MET A 21 0.93 -4.89 14.00
C MET A 21 0.94 -6.28 13.36
N LEU A 22 -0.10 -7.07 13.61
CA LEU A 22 -0.33 -8.32 12.92
C LEU A 22 -1.67 -8.24 12.19
N ASN A 23 -1.62 -8.18 10.86
CA ASN A 23 -2.81 -8.28 10.01
C ASN A 23 -3.15 -9.76 9.80
N TYR A 24 -4.24 -10.19 10.44
CA TYR A 24 -4.79 -11.54 10.24
C TYR A 24 -5.50 -11.66 8.89
N ASP A 25 -6.19 -10.59 8.48
CA ASP A 25 -6.77 -10.39 7.16
C ASP A 25 -6.13 -9.15 6.51
N LEU A 26 -5.63 -9.30 5.29
CA LEU A 26 -5.08 -8.21 4.51
C LEU A 26 -6.16 -7.61 3.60
N PRO A 27 -6.45 -6.30 3.71
CA PRO A 27 -7.39 -5.67 2.80
C PRO A 27 -6.77 -5.59 1.40
N TRP A 28 -7.59 -5.81 0.37
CA TRP A 28 -7.10 -5.82 -1.01
C TRP A 28 -6.75 -4.43 -1.53
N ASN A 29 -7.30 -3.37 -0.93
CA ASN A 29 -6.97 -1.98 -1.25
C ASN A 29 -5.74 -1.51 -0.46
N PRO A 30 -4.63 -1.11 -1.14
CA PRO A 30 -3.41 -0.63 -0.49
C PRO A 30 -3.62 0.58 0.41
N MET A 31 -4.59 1.44 0.10
CA MET A 31 -4.95 2.61 0.93
C MET A 31 -5.38 2.20 2.34
N LYS A 32 -6.14 1.10 2.46
CA LYS A 32 -6.56 0.59 3.76
C LYS A 32 -5.34 0.09 4.57
N ILE A 33 -4.36 -0.51 3.91
CA ILE A 33 -3.12 -0.98 4.55
C ILE A 33 -2.32 0.21 5.09
N GLU A 34 -2.09 1.22 4.25
CA GLU A 34 -1.38 2.45 4.65
C GLU A 34 -2.07 3.12 5.83
N GLN A 35 -3.39 3.27 5.78
CA GLN A 35 -4.17 3.87 6.86
C GLN A 35 -4.04 3.09 8.18
N ARG A 36 -3.99 1.76 8.13
CA ARG A 36 -3.75 0.90 9.32
C ARG A 36 -2.36 1.19 9.90
N ILE A 37 -1.33 1.19 9.06
CA ILE A 37 0.07 1.46 9.46
C ILE A 37 0.17 2.86 10.08
N GLY A 38 -0.45 3.86 9.46
CA GLY A 38 -0.48 5.24 9.94
C GLY A 38 -1.21 5.45 11.27
N ARG A 39 -1.84 4.43 11.87
CA ARG A 39 -2.35 4.50 13.26
C ARG A 39 -1.26 4.27 14.31
N ILE A 40 -0.19 3.59 13.93
CA ILE A 40 0.92 3.19 14.80
C ILE A 40 2.19 3.98 14.44
N HIS A 41 2.50 4.09 13.14
CA HIS A 41 3.66 4.81 12.64
C HIS A 41 3.33 6.30 12.48
N ARG A 42 3.47 7.06 13.57
CA ARG A 42 3.22 8.51 13.64
C ARG A 42 4.36 9.23 14.34
N ILE A 43 4.40 10.55 14.18
CA ILE A 43 5.31 11.45 14.92
C ILE A 43 5.16 11.17 16.43
N GLY A 44 6.29 10.95 17.10
CA GLY A 44 6.34 10.62 18.53
C GLY A 44 6.39 9.13 18.85
N GLN A 45 6.37 8.25 17.84
CA GLN A 45 6.70 6.83 18.04
C GLN A 45 8.21 6.68 18.27
N GLU A 46 8.59 6.15 19.45
CA GLU A 46 9.99 5.97 19.83
C GLU A 46 10.52 4.55 19.56
N GLN A 47 9.62 3.60 19.30
CA GLN A 47 9.97 2.20 19.04
C GLN A 47 9.91 1.88 17.55
N GLU A 48 10.72 0.93 17.10
CA GLU A 48 10.66 0.41 15.74
C GLU A 48 9.28 -0.25 15.50
N VAL A 49 8.62 0.13 14.40
CA VAL A 49 7.31 -0.39 14.03
C VAL A 49 7.49 -1.64 13.17
N MET A 50 7.03 -2.79 13.68
CA MET A 50 7.04 -4.05 12.94
C MET A 50 5.62 -4.41 12.46
N ILE A 51 5.49 -4.77 11.19
CA ILE A 51 4.21 -5.14 10.57
C ILE A 51 4.32 -6.57 10.04
N PHE A 52 3.41 -7.44 10.46
CA PHE A 52 3.31 -8.82 10.04
C PHE A 52 1.99 -8.99 9.28
N ASN A 53 2.04 -9.50 8.06
CA ASN A 53 0.86 -9.80 7.26
C ASN A 53 0.73 -11.32 7.11
N LEU A 54 -0.40 -11.88 7.56
CA LEU A 54 -0.71 -13.27 7.33
C LEU A 54 -1.48 -13.42 6.02
N CYS A 55 -1.01 -14.28 5.14
CA CYS A 55 -1.69 -14.67 3.91
C CYS A 55 -1.49 -16.17 3.65
N ALA A 56 -2.40 -16.76 2.88
CA ALA A 56 -2.24 -18.13 2.41
C ALA A 56 -1.45 -18.13 1.09
N ALA A 57 -0.50 -19.05 0.94
CA ALA A 57 0.29 -19.13 -0.29
C ALA A 57 -0.62 -19.35 -1.50
N GLY A 58 -0.42 -18.56 -2.55
CA GLY A 58 -1.24 -18.58 -3.75
C GLY A 58 -2.62 -17.94 -3.61
N SER A 59 -2.95 -17.28 -2.49
CA SER A 59 -4.18 -16.49 -2.36
C SER A 59 -4.07 -15.12 -3.02
N VAL A 60 -5.19 -14.42 -3.16
CA VAL A 60 -5.24 -13.04 -3.67
C VAL A 60 -4.30 -12.12 -2.89
N GLU A 61 -4.31 -12.25 -1.56
CA GLU A 61 -3.50 -11.46 -0.64
C GLU A 61 -1.99 -11.70 -0.85
N ASP A 62 -1.58 -12.93 -1.17
CA ASP A 62 -0.19 -13.27 -1.48
C ASP A 62 0.30 -12.52 -2.73
N TYR A 63 -0.51 -12.51 -3.80
CA TYR A 63 -0.22 -11.72 -5.01
C TYR A 63 -0.17 -10.22 -4.73
N ILE A 64 -1.10 -9.70 -3.93
CA ILE A 64 -1.11 -8.28 -3.56
C ILE A 64 0.14 -7.91 -2.77
N LEU A 65 0.50 -8.71 -1.76
CA LEU A 65 1.71 -8.47 -0.97
C LEU A 65 2.95 -8.49 -1.83
N GLU A 66 3.07 -9.45 -2.76
CA GLU A 66 4.21 -9.50 -3.66
C GLU A 66 4.35 -8.22 -4.52
N ILE A 67 3.24 -7.67 -5.00
CA ILE A 67 3.25 -6.41 -5.76
C ILE A 67 3.64 -5.23 -4.86
N LEU A 68 2.97 -5.09 -3.71
CA LEU A 68 3.15 -3.94 -2.83
C LEU A 68 4.54 -3.91 -2.20
N ASP A 69 5.06 -5.07 -1.82
CA ASP A 69 6.39 -5.22 -1.25
C ASP A 69 7.48 -5.13 -2.34
N LYS A 70 7.54 -6.10 -3.26
CA LYS A 70 8.71 -6.26 -4.15
C LYS A 70 8.73 -5.35 -5.36
N LYS A 71 7.57 -4.81 -5.78
CA LYS A 71 7.48 -4.01 -7.02
C LYS A 71 7.26 -2.55 -6.73
N ILE A 72 6.41 -2.24 -5.76
CA ILE A 72 6.08 -0.87 -5.39
C ILE A 72 6.95 -0.38 -4.24
N ASN A 73 7.53 -1.26 -3.41
CA ASN A 73 8.16 -0.89 -2.14
C ASN A 73 7.26 0.04 -1.33
N MET A 74 5.96 -0.26 -1.29
CA MET A 74 4.95 0.59 -0.67
C MET A 74 5.26 0.83 0.81
N PHE A 75 5.77 -0.19 1.51
CA PHE A 75 6.08 -0.11 2.93
C PHE A 75 7.26 0.82 3.27
N GLU A 76 8.06 1.21 2.27
CA GLU A 76 9.17 2.17 2.41
C GLU A 76 8.76 3.60 2.03
N MET A 77 7.55 3.81 1.51
CA MET A 77 7.08 5.10 1.04
C MET A 77 6.70 6.03 2.19
N VAL A 78 6.77 7.34 1.93
CA VAL A 78 6.23 8.34 2.84
C VAL A 78 4.70 8.27 2.80
N ILE A 79 4.05 8.41 3.96
CA ILE A 79 2.59 8.42 4.06
C ILE A 79 2.00 9.49 3.12
N GLY A 80 1.03 9.09 2.31
CA GLY A 80 0.35 9.91 1.30
C GLY A 80 0.91 9.75 -0.11
N GLU A 81 2.13 9.21 -0.30
CA GLU A 81 2.69 9.00 -1.64
C GLU A 81 1.92 7.93 -2.42
N ILE A 82 1.42 6.90 -1.73
CA ILE A 82 0.65 5.85 -2.39
C ILE A 82 -0.69 6.37 -2.93
N ASP A 83 -1.35 7.31 -2.24
CA ASP A 83 -2.58 7.96 -2.74
C ASP A 83 -2.28 8.75 -4.02
N MET A 84 -1.17 9.48 -4.05
CA MET A 84 -0.71 10.19 -5.25
C MET A 84 -0.37 9.27 -6.43
N ILE A 85 0.09 8.05 -6.16
CA ILE A 85 0.39 7.04 -7.20
C ILE A 85 -0.91 6.42 -7.71
N LEU A 86 -1.79 6.01 -6.79
CA LEU A 86 -3.05 5.34 -7.14
C LEU A 86 -4.05 6.31 -7.78
N GLY A 87 -4.08 7.58 -7.37
CA GLY A 87 -4.92 8.60 -8.00
C GLY A 87 -4.59 8.90 -9.47
N ARG A 88 -3.45 8.40 -9.97
CA ARG A 88 -3.08 8.45 -11.40
C ARG A 88 -3.54 7.23 -12.18
N LEU A 89 -4.15 6.25 -11.53
CA LEU A 89 -4.91 5.22 -12.25
C LEU A 89 -6.16 5.90 -12.82
N GLU A 90 -6.15 6.17 -14.12
CA GLU A 90 -7.32 6.64 -14.88
C GLU A 90 -8.33 5.50 -15.10
N GLU A 91 -8.69 4.78 -14.03
CA GLU A 91 -9.64 3.67 -14.08
C GLU A 91 -10.92 4.09 -13.34
N GLU A 92 -12.09 3.73 -13.87
CA GLU A 92 -13.37 3.99 -13.18
C GLU A 92 -13.57 3.10 -11.95
N LYS A 93 -12.77 2.04 -11.82
CA LYS A 93 -12.91 0.99 -10.80
C LYS A 93 -11.98 1.19 -9.61
N ASP A 94 -12.46 0.84 -8.42
CA ASP A 94 -11.61 0.77 -7.23
C ASP A 94 -10.53 -0.32 -7.39
N PHE A 95 -9.39 -0.14 -6.73
CA PHE A 95 -8.30 -1.12 -6.77
C PHE A 95 -8.77 -2.53 -6.36
N SER A 96 -9.65 -2.64 -5.37
CA SER A 96 -10.19 -3.94 -4.92
C SER A 96 -11.01 -4.62 -6.02
N GLU A 97 -11.76 -3.83 -6.80
CA GLU A 97 -12.53 -4.34 -7.94
C GLU A 97 -11.61 -4.81 -9.07
N MET A 98 -10.52 -4.07 -9.34
CA MET A 98 -9.52 -4.49 -10.33
C MET A 98 -8.87 -5.83 -9.94
N VAL A 99 -8.49 -5.99 -8.67
CA VAL A 99 -7.95 -7.24 -8.13
C VAL A 99 -8.97 -8.36 -8.25
N TYR A 100 -10.22 -8.11 -7.85
CA TYR A 100 -11.31 -9.09 -7.92
C TYR A 100 -11.52 -9.57 -9.36
N ASP A 101 -11.56 -8.64 -10.32
CA ASP A 101 -11.73 -8.95 -11.73
C ASP A 101 -10.57 -9.79 -12.26
N ILE A 102 -9.32 -9.45 -11.91
CA ILE A 102 -8.15 -10.26 -12.29
C ILE A 102 -8.30 -11.68 -11.75
N TRP A 103 -8.66 -11.81 -10.46
CA TRP A 103 -8.75 -13.10 -9.79
C TRP A 103 -9.84 -13.99 -10.39
N VAL A 104 -11.06 -13.45 -10.57
CA VAL A 104 -12.23 -14.21 -11.06
C VAL A 104 -12.10 -14.60 -12.53
N ASN A 105 -11.43 -13.78 -13.34
CA ASN A 105 -11.28 -14.05 -14.77
C ASN A 105 -10.07 -14.93 -15.11
N SER A 106 -9.15 -15.14 -14.17
CA SER A 106 -8.00 -16.02 -14.36
C SER A 106 -8.41 -17.49 -14.18
N ARG A 107 -8.13 -18.33 -15.17
CA ARG A 107 -8.51 -19.76 -15.18
C ARG A 107 -7.38 -20.69 -14.77
N SER A 108 -6.17 -20.17 -14.64
CA SER A 108 -4.98 -20.90 -14.20
C SER A 108 -4.06 -20.02 -13.35
N GLU A 109 -3.17 -20.66 -12.62
CA GLU A 109 -2.14 -19.96 -11.82
C GLU A 109 -1.21 -19.12 -12.72
N GLU A 110 -0.91 -19.59 -13.93
CA GLU A 110 -0.06 -18.88 -14.88
C GLU A 110 -0.74 -17.63 -15.46
N GLU A 111 -2.04 -17.73 -15.76
CA GLU A 111 -2.87 -16.56 -16.13
C GLU A 111 -2.92 -15.55 -14.97
N THR A 112 -3.12 -16.03 -13.74
CA THR A 112 -3.17 -15.20 -12.53
C THR A 112 -1.86 -14.43 -12.35
N LYS A 113 -0.72 -15.12 -12.38
CA LYS A 113 0.62 -14.52 -12.31
C LYS A 113 0.85 -13.49 -13.40
N THR A 114 0.42 -13.79 -14.63
CA THR A 114 0.58 -12.89 -15.77
C THR A 114 -0.25 -11.62 -15.58
N ALA A 115 -1.52 -11.76 -15.20
CA ALA A 115 -2.44 -10.63 -15.01
C ALA A 115 -2.01 -9.73 -13.82
N PHE A 116 -1.65 -10.30 -12.68
CA PHE A 116 -1.08 -9.55 -11.56
C PHE A 116 0.27 -8.90 -11.93
N GLY A 117 1.10 -9.57 -12.75
CA GLY A 117 2.33 -8.99 -13.28
C GLY A 117 2.10 -7.77 -14.17
N GLN A 118 1.01 -7.76 -14.95
CA GLN A 118 0.60 -6.59 -15.74
C GLN A 118 0.14 -5.44 -14.84
N LEU A 119 -0.68 -5.73 -13.82
CA LEU A 119 -1.08 -4.74 -12.81
C LEU A 119 0.15 -4.12 -12.13
N ALA A 120 1.08 -4.96 -11.67
CA ALA A 120 2.33 -4.52 -11.04
C ALA A 120 3.14 -3.61 -11.97
N SER A 121 3.28 -3.99 -13.24
CA SER A 121 4.02 -3.19 -14.23
C SER A 121 3.38 -1.83 -14.45
N ARG A 122 2.05 -1.75 -14.39
CA ARG A 122 1.29 -0.49 -14.50
C ARG A 122 1.56 0.40 -13.28
N LEU A 123 1.44 -0.16 -12.08
CA LEU A 123 1.70 0.56 -10.83
C LEU A 123 3.16 1.06 -10.74
N VAL A 124 4.14 0.27 -11.19
CA VAL A 124 5.54 0.71 -11.25
C VAL A 124 5.73 1.90 -12.20
N LYS A 125 5.06 1.90 -13.36
CA LYS A 125 5.08 3.06 -14.27
C LYS A 125 4.51 4.31 -13.61
N LEU A 126 3.40 4.17 -12.89
CA LEU A 126 2.78 5.28 -12.15
C LEU A 126 3.68 5.80 -11.03
N LYS A 127 4.27 4.90 -10.22
CA LYS A 127 5.28 5.23 -9.20
C LYS A 127 6.44 6.02 -9.80
N ASN A 128 7.03 5.53 -10.87
CA ASN A 128 8.17 6.21 -11.52
C ASN A 128 7.76 7.57 -12.11
N GLY A 129 6.54 7.69 -12.64
CA GLY A 129 5.99 8.96 -13.10
C GLY A 129 5.78 9.95 -11.95
N TYR A 130 5.36 9.47 -10.78
CA TYR A 130 5.23 10.28 -9.56
C TYR A 130 6.59 10.77 -9.07
N GLN A 131 7.57 9.87 -8.95
CA GLN A 131 8.93 10.22 -8.52
C GLN A 131 9.59 11.28 -9.43
N LYS A 132 9.45 11.13 -10.76
CA LYS A 132 9.95 12.14 -11.70
C LYS A 132 9.30 13.51 -11.53
N SER A 133 7.98 13.54 -11.28
CA SER A 133 7.25 14.78 -11.00
C SER A 133 7.80 15.44 -9.74
N LYS A 134 7.94 14.66 -8.67
CA LYS A 134 8.46 15.12 -7.37
C LYS A 134 9.88 15.68 -7.49
N GLU A 135 10.78 14.97 -8.17
CA GLU A 135 12.15 15.44 -8.43
C GLU A 135 12.20 16.74 -9.25
N LEU A 136 11.27 16.91 -10.20
CA LEU A 136 11.19 18.13 -11.00
C LEU A 136 10.71 19.30 -10.15
N ASP A 137 9.68 19.09 -9.34
CA ASP A 137 9.13 20.11 -8.42
C ASP A 137 10.19 20.55 -7.40
N GLU A 138 10.93 19.60 -6.82
CA GLU A 138 12.05 19.89 -5.91
C GLU A 138 13.15 20.73 -6.60
N LYS A 139 13.49 20.44 -7.86
CA LYS A 139 14.48 21.24 -8.61
C LYS A 139 13.97 22.64 -8.97
N LEU A 140 12.68 22.79 -9.25
CA LEU A 140 12.09 24.07 -9.66
C LEU A 140 11.83 25.00 -8.47
N PHE A 141 11.44 24.45 -7.32
CA PHE A 141 10.99 25.23 -6.17
C PHE A 141 11.89 25.10 -4.92
N GLY A 142 12.81 24.13 -4.88
CA GLY A 142 13.66 23.87 -3.71
C GLY A 142 14.71 24.95 -3.41
N GLU A 143 15.15 25.72 -4.40
CA GLU A 143 16.13 26.82 -4.18
C GLU A 143 15.48 28.12 -3.65
N ASN A 144 14.15 28.25 -3.64
CA ASN A 144 13.46 29.51 -3.30
C ASN A 144 12.92 29.60 -1.86
N TYR A 145 13.24 28.63 -0.98
CA TYR A 145 12.75 28.61 0.41
C TYR A 145 13.83 28.85 1.49
N GLU A 146 15.04 29.23 1.11
CA GLU A 146 16.02 29.82 2.06
C GLU A 146 15.97 31.36 1.99
N LEU A 147 15.02 31.96 2.71
CA LEU A 147 15.00 33.40 3.04
C LEU A 147 14.52 33.59 4.48
#